data_AF-A0A7J0BWG0-F1
#
_entry.id   AF-A0A7J0BWG0-F1
#
_cell.length_a   1.000
_cell.length_b   1.000
_cell.length_c   1.000
_cell.angle_alpha   90.00
_cell.angle_beta   90.00
_cell.angle_gamma   90.00
#
_symmetry.space_group_name_H-M   'P 1'
#
loop_
_entity.id
_entity.type
_entity.pdbx_description
1 polymer ?
#
loop_
_entity_poly.entity_id
_entity_poly.type
_entity_poly.pdbx_seq_one_letter_code
_entity_poly.pdbx_strand_id
1 'polypeptide(L)'
;MMYTQGQYAEASESVASASREMPLVLDNANIMFMAGKYGQAVELLEEAELATKDDDTENAALKAGKVFGEMLFNREFMDYAPRTCDKVLINTYKGLAQMALLNQQNARVEFNRAYDRQRRAVEEFAKEIEAEQKKLAEEKEKAAKVAHNATNAQRPGLDMDRTTESCSALVQEQMPEMNVWEAYPDFVNPYTTYLAGLFFALNGEIASDFGKAATLLKRVDEMVPGNKAVQSDVAMARDFECGASSPASETPAVWVIFENGLAPVLTELRLDLPIFLLKLDSPIKNVPFVLPRVKARDEACSHLVVRAGDSVLPTQEVASIDRVVQTEYKTRFPMLLTKALVSTATKSFTQYLAEQAGGSGAGIVAAVFTTVSARADIRSWEALPKNVQIAKLPMPEKRVLDIALPDGSSAGTVELPESRFAIVHVRIPAPGAPAALNVIPVGTLRPDVEVAKQ
;
A
#
# COMPACT_ATOMS: atom_id res chain seq x y z
N MET A 1 11.14 2.40 -15.71
CA MET A 1 10.27 1.27 -16.09
C MET A 1 9.17 1.80 -17.00
N MET A 2 8.65 1.01 -17.94
CA MET A 2 7.54 1.45 -18.83
C MET A 2 6.32 1.96 -18.04
N TYR A 3 6.04 1.36 -16.87
CA TYR A 3 4.99 1.80 -15.95
C TYR A 3 5.16 3.26 -15.48
N THR A 4 6.37 3.68 -15.08
CA THR A 4 6.64 5.06 -14.64
C THR A 4 6.56 6.07 -15.79
N GLN A 5 6.59 5.58 -17.04
CA GLN A 5 6.43 6.37 -18.26
C GLN A 5 4.97 6.40 -18.75
N GLY A 6 4.02 5.83 -18.00
CA GLY A 6 2.61 5.76 -18.37
C GLY A 6 2.28 4.80 -19.51
N GLN A 7 3.23 3.94 -19.90
CA GLN A 7 3.07 2.98 -21.01
C GLN A 7 2.45 1.67 -20.49
N TYR A 8 1.20 1.72 -20.01
CA TYR A 8 0.57 0.59 -19.31
C TYR A 8 0.30 -0.62 -20.21
N ALA A 9 -0.12 -0.41 -21.46
CA ALA A 9 -0.38 -1.50 -22.40
C ALA A 9 0.89 -2.30 -22.69
N GLU A 10 1.97 -1.61 -23.10
CA GLU A 10 3.28 -2.22 -23.34
C GLU A 10 3.86 -2.86 -22.08
N ALA A 11 3.76 -2.17 -20.93
CA ALA A 11 4.19 -2.71 -19.65
C ALA A 11 3.46 -4.03 -19.35
N SER A 12 2.15 -4.13 -19.60
CA SER A 12 1.35 -5.32 -19.33
C SER A 12 1.75 -6.54 -20.18
N GLU A 13 2.27 -6.32 -21.39
CA GLU A 13 2.79 -7.40 -22.25
C GLU A 13 4.16 -7.90 -21.75
N SER A 14 4.94 -7.01 -21.13
CA SER A 14 6.26 -7.31 -20.58
C SER A 14 6.24 -7.99 -19.21
N VAL A 15 5.05 -8.12 -18.57
CA VAL A 15 4.88 -8.77 -17.26
C VAL A 15 5.25 -10.27 -17.27
N ALA A 16 5.48 -10.86 -18.45
CA ALA A 16 5.85 -12.27 -18.60
C ALA A 16 7.14 -12.67 -17.84
N SER A 17 6.96 -13.49 -16.80
CA SER A 17 7.90 -14.47 -16.20
C SER A 17 9.10 -14.00 -15.35
N ALA A 18 9.39 -12.70 -15.22
CA ALA A 18 10.73 -12.29 -14.80
C ALA A 18 11.02 -12.25 -13.28
N SER A 19 10.03 -12.12 -12.39
CA SER A 19 10.28 -12.22 -10.95
C SER A 19 9.03 -12.64 -10.17
N ARG A 20 9.29 -13.37 -9.08
CA ARG A 20 8.33 -14.12 -8.27
C ARG A 20 8.22 -13.56 -6.87
N GLU A 21 8.61 -12.30 -6.66
CA GLU A 21 8.48 -11.62 -5.37
C GLU A 21 7.10 -10.97 -5.23
N MET A 22 6.51 -11.04 -4.04
CA MET A 22 5.17 -10.49 -3.78
C MET A 22 4.99 -9.02 -4.19
N PRO A 23 5.89 -8.08 -3.85
CA PRO A 23 5.72 -6.67 -4.24
C PRO A 23 5.63 -6.48 -5.76
N LEU A 24 6.36 -7.28 -6.53
CA LEU A 24 6.28 -7.21 -7.99
C LEU A 24 4.96 -7.76 -8.51
N VAL A 25 4.41 -8.81 -7.89
CA VAL A 25 3.07 -9.32 -8.23
C VAL A 25 2.00 -8.24 -7.97
N LEU A 26 2.13 -7.51 -6.86
CA LEU A 26 1.27 -6.39 -6.54
C LEU A 26 1.43 -5.23 -7.54
N ASP A 27 2.65 -4.87 -7.93
CA ASP A 27 2.90 -3.86 -8.97
C ASP A 27 2.31 -4.28 -10.33
N ASN A 28 2.47 -5.55 -10.69
CA ASN A 28 1.92 -6.13 -11.91
C ASN A 28 0.39 -6.13 -11.90
N ALA A 29 -0.24 -6.35 -10.75
CA ALA A 29 -1.69 -6.22 -10.64
C ALA A 29 -2.16 -4.78 -10.95
N ASN A 30 -1.45 -3.75 -10.47
CA ASN A 30 -1.76 -2.36 -10.85
C ASN A 30 -1.52 -2.11 -12.33
N ILE A 31 -0.45 -2.66 -12.92
CA ILE A 31 -0.20 -2.57 -14.37
C ILE A 31 -1.39 -3.16 -15.15
N MET A 32 -1.83 -4.37 -14.79
CA MET A 32 -2.97 -5.04 -15.43
C MET A 32 -4.26 -4.24 -15.28
N PHE A 33 -4.52 -3.70 -14.08
CA PHE A 33 -5.68 -2.84 -13.84
C PHE A 33 -5.65 -1.61 -14.76
N MET A 34 -4.52 -0.90 -14.82
CA MET A 34 -4.41 0.32 -15.62
C MET A 34 -4.48 0.05 -17.13
N ALA A 35 -4.07 -1.14 -17.56
CA ALA A 35 -4.22 -1.61 -18.93
C ALA A 35 -5.65 -2.11 -19.27
N GLY A 36 -6.61 -1.98 -18.35
CA GLY A 36 -7.99 -2.47 -18.53
C GLY A 36 -8.14 -3.99 -18.44
N LYS A 37 -7.07 -4.73 -18.09
CA LYS A 37 -7.04 -6.18 -17.95
C LYS A 37 -7.49 -6.59 -16.54
N TYR A 38 -8.72 -6.20 -16.17
CA TYR A 38 -9.23 -6.35 -14.80
C TYR A 38 -9.28 -7.80 -14.30
N GLY A 39 -9.60 -8.77 -15.17
CA GLY A 39 -9.59 -10.20 -14.80
C GLY A 39 -8.20 -10.67 -14.35
N GLN A 40 -7.16 -10.34 -15.11
CA GLN A 40 -5.77 -10.67 -14.77
C GLN A 40 -5.30 -9.92 -13.52
N ALA A 41 -5.74 -8.67 -13.33
CA ALA A 41 -5.46 -7.94 -12.10
C ALA A 41 -6.07 -8.65 -10.87
N VAL A 42 -7.30 -9.15 -10.97
CA VAL A 42 -7.94 -9.93 -9.89
C VAL A 42 -7.17 -11.22 -9.62
N GLU A 43 -6.75 -11.96 -10.64
CA GLU A 43 -5.97 -13.21 -10.49
C GLU A 43 -4.68 -12.97 -9.69
N LEU A 44 -3.88 -11.98 -10.08
CA LEU A 44 -2.64 -11.62 -9.38
C LEU A 44 -2.89 -11.18 -7.92
N LEU A 45 -3.97 -10.44 -7.67
CA LEU A 45 -4.35 -10.01 -6.32
C LEU A 45 -4.88 -11.15 -5.46
N GLU A 46 -5.54 -12.16 -6.05
CA GLU A 46 -5.96 -13.37 -5.34
C GLU A 46 -4.75 -14.22 -4.95
N GLU A 47 -3.76 -14.37 -5.84
CA GLU A 47 -2.50 -15.03 -5.53
C GLU A 47 -1.76 -14.31 -4.38
N ALA A 48 -1.74 -12.97 -4.44
CA ALA A 48 -1.15 -12.16 -3.39
C ALA A 48 -1.86 -12.33 -2.04
N GLU A 49 -3.20 -12.31 -2.04
CA GLU A 49 -4.03 -12.49 -0.84
C GLU A 49 -3.82 -13.88 -0.22
N LEU A 50 -3.63 -14.94 -1.01
CA LEU A 50 -3.42 -16.29 -0.48
C LEU A 50 -2.10 -16.44 0.28
N ALA A 51 -1.07 -15.68 -0.10
CA ALA A 51 0.22 -15.74 0.58
C ALA A 51 0.23 -14.99 1.91
N THR A 52 -0.78 -14.16 2.22
CA THR A 52 -0.83 -13.40 3.48
C THR A 52 -1.07 -14.29 4.70
N LYS A 53 -1.44 -15.57 4.51
CA LYS A 53 -1.73 -16.57 5.55
C LYS A 53 -2.77 -16.09 6.58
N ASP A 54 -3.72 -15.26 6.18
CA ASP A 54 -4.83 -14.86 7.05
C ASP A 54 -5.86 -16.00 7.16
N ASP A 55 -6.26 -16.33 8.40
CA ASP A 55 -7.22 -17.39 8.75
C ASP A 55 -8.63 -17.17 8.18
N ASP A 56 -8.93 -15.99 7.63
CA ASP A 56 -10.23 -15.65 7.00
C ASP A 56 -10.51 -16.39 5.69
N THR A 57 -9.54 -17.14 5.20
CA THR A 57 -9.74 -18.05 4.07
C THR A 57 -10.21 -19.41 4.59
N GLU A 58 -11.47 -19.47 5.03
CA GLU A 58 -12.21 -20.68 5.50
C GLU A 58 -12.20 -21.88 4.51
N ASN A 59 -11.52 -21.76 3.37
CA ASN A 59 -11.34 -22.80 2.37
C ASN A 59 -9.96 -22.73 1.70
N ALA A 60 -8.89 -22.46 2.45
CA ALA A 60 -7.51 -22.45 1.93
C ALA A 60 -7.17 -23.72 1.13
N ALA A 61 -7.67 -24.90 1.55
CA ALA A 61 -7.49 -26.16 0.84
C ALA A 61 -8.34 -26.29 -0.45
N LEU A 62 -9.52 -25.65 -0.52
CA LEU A 62 -10.44 -25.70 -1.66
C LEU A 62 -10.14 -24.63 -2.71
N LYS A 63 -9.58 -23.47 -2.31
CA LYS A 63 -9.09 -22.43 -3.23
C LYS A 63 -7.75 -22.78 -3.87
N ALA A 64 -6.86 -23.46 -3.15
CA ALA A 64 -5.58 -23.94 -3.70
C ALA A 64 -5.76 -24.86 -4.93
N GLY A 65 -6.91 -25.55 -5.06
CA GLY A 65 -7.20 -26.41 -6.21
C GLY A 65 -7.71 -25.71 -7.48
N LYS A 66 -8.07 -24.41 -7.41
CA LYS A 66 -8.56 -23.63 -8.55
C LYS A 66 -7.61 -22.51 -9.00
N VAL A 67 -6.59 -22.20 -8.20
CA VAL A 67 -5.61 -21.15 -8.50
C VAL A 67 -4.49 -21.77 -9.34
N PHE A 68 -4.34 -21.27 -10.56
CA PHE A 68 -3.20 -21.56 -11.41
C PHE A 68 -1.96 -20.89 -10.79
N GLY A 69 -1.09 -21.62 -10.07
CA GLY A 69 0.09 -20.95 -9.53
C GLY A 69 1.12 -21.84 -8.84
N GLU A 70 2.23 -22.11 -9.55
CA GLU A 70 3.50 -22.59 -8.97
C GLU A 70 4.12 -21.59 -7.96
N MET A 71 3.60 -20.36 -7.88
CA MET A 71 4.12 -19.24 -7.07
C MET A 71 3.89 -19.39 -5.56
N LEU A 72 2.79 -20.02 -5.13
CA LEU A 72 2.45 -20.22 -3.71
C LEU A 72 3.48 -21.08 -2.95
N PHE A 73 4.32 -21.82 -3.67
CA PHE A 73 5.39 -22.64 -3.09
C PHE A 73 6.77 -21.98 -3.18
N ASN A 74 6.89 -20.79 -3.77
CA ASN A 74 8.16 -20.09 -3.87
C ASN A 74 8.52 -19.40 -2.55
N ARG A 75 9.70 -19.71 -1.99
CA ARG A 75 10.19 -19.10 -0.75
C ARG A 75 10.38 -17.59 -0.86
N GLU A 76 10.89 -17.08 -1.99
CA GLU A 76 11.08 -15.63 -2.18
C GLU A 76 9.75 -14.85 -2.19
N PHE A 77 8.67 -15.49 -2.66
CA PHE A 77 7.31 -14.96 -2.61
C PHE A 77 6.74 -14.97 -1.19
N MET A 78 6.93 -16.09 -0.48
CA MET A 78 6.42 -16.34 0.88
C MET A 78 7.20 -15.60 1.98
N ASP A 79 8.43 -15.17 1.71
CA ASP A 79 9.30 -14.47 2.66
C ASP A 79 9.01 -12.97 2.75
N TYR A 80 8.10 -12.43 1.92
CA TYR A 80 7.54 -11.10 2.12
C TYR A 80 6.31 -11.18 3.02
N ALA A 81 6.30 -10.42 4.12
CA ALA A 81 5.12 -10.24 4.95
C ALA A 81 4.41 -8.95 4.50
N PRO A 82 3.31 -9.03 3.73
CA PRO A 82 2.59 -7.84 3.30
C PRO A 82 2.14 -7.02 4.49
N ARG A 83 2.34 -5.72 4.35
CA ARG A 83 1.94 -4.70 5.31
C ARG A 83 0.42 -4.69 5.41
N THR A 84 -0.13 -4.21 6.52
CA THR A 84 -1.59 -4.18 6.68
C THR A 84 -2.23 -3.25 5.66
N CYS A 85 -1.55 -2.15 5.31
CA CYS A 85 -1.99 -1.28 4.22
C CYS A 85 -2.06 -2.03 2.87
N ASP A 86 -1.09 -2.91 2.59
CA ASP A 86 -1.10 -3.74 1.38
C ASP A 86 -2.31 -4.69 1.41
N LYS A 87 -2.56 -5.40 2.53
CA LYS A 87 -3.72 -6.30 2.69
C LYS A 87 -5.05 -5.59 2.42
N VAL A 88 -5.23 -4.38 2.95
CA VAL A 88 -6.44 -3.56 2.72
C VAL A 88 -6.56 -3.15 1.25
N LEU A 89 -5.46 -2.71 0.64
CA LEU A 89 -5.45 -2.23 -0.74
C LEU A 89 -5.62 -3.37 -1.75
N ILE A 90 -5.15 -4.58 -1.46
CA ILE A 90 -5.40 -5.78 -2.27
C ILE A 90 -6.91 -5.92 -2.52
N ASN A 91 -7.72 -5.96 -1.46
CA ASN A 91 -9.18 -6.11 -1.63
C ASN A 91 -9.84 -4.84 -2.16
N THR A 92 -9.26 -3.66 -1.92
CA THR A 92 -9.74 -2.41 -2.52
C THR A 92 -9.65 -2.46 -4.03
N TYR A 93 -8.49 -2.84 -4.58
CA TYR A 93 -8.28 -2.99 -6.02
C TYR A 93 -9.05 -4.17 -6.60
N LYS A 94 -9.19 -5.30 -5.88
CA LYS A 94 -10.10 -6.38 -6.30
C LYS A 94 -11.54 -5.87 -6.41
N GLY A 95 -12.02 -5.09 -5.43
CA GLY A 95 -13.36 -4.49 -5.46
C GLY A 95 -13.57 -3.58 -6.67
N LEU A 96 -12.62 -2.68 -6.94
CA LEU A 96 -12.63 -1.83 -8.13
C LEU A 96 -12.62 -2.63 -9.44
N ALA A 97 -11.77 -3.65 -9.54
CA ALA A 97 -11.66 -4.48 -10.73
C ALA A 97 -12.95 -5.28 -10.96
N GLN A 98 -13.57 -5.79 -9.90
CA GLN A 98 -14.87 -6.47 -9.99
C GLN A 98 -15.99 -5.50 -10.37
N MET A 99 -15.96 -4.24 -9.94
CA MET A 99 -16.89 -3.21 -10.46
C MET A 99 -16.70 -2.99 -11.96
N ALA A 100 -15.45 -2.88 -12.42
CA ALA A 100 -15.14 -2.72 -13.85
C ALA A 100 -15.58 -3.93 -14.69
N LEU A 101 -15.57 -5.12 -14.10
CA LEU A 101 -16.09 -6.37 -14.69
C LEU A 101 -17.61 -6.53 -14.53
N LEU A 102 -18.34 -5.52 -14.03
CA LEU A 102 -19.78 -5.56 -13.75
C LEU A 102 -20.20 -6.68 -12.78
N ASN A 103 -19.27 -7.18 -11.97
CA ASN A 103 -19.51 -8.24 -11.01
C ASN A 103 -19.78 -7.66 -9.62
N GLN A 104 -20.98 -7.10 -9.46
CA GLN A 104 -21.41 -6.41 -8.23
C GLN A 104 -21.36 -7.31 -6.98
N GLN A 105 -21.68 -8.61 -7.12
CA GLN A 105 -21.65 -9.55 -6.01
C GLN A 105 -20.23 -9.74 -5.47
N ASN A 106 -19.25 -9.97 -6.36
CA ASN A 106 -17.86 -10.08 -5.93
C ASN A 106 -17.30 -8.73 -5.47
N ALA A 107 -17.66 -7.62 -6.11
CA ALA A 107 -17.27 -6.28 -5.66
C ALA A 107 -17.73 -6.02 -4.21
N ARG A 108 -18.99 -6.36 -3.88
CA ARG A 108 -19.52 -6.29 -2.50
C ARG A 108 -18.66 -7.09 -1.53
N VAL A 109 -18.32 -8.33 -1.87
CA VAL A 109 -17.49 -9.20 -1.01
C VAL A 109 -16.13 -8.57 -0.75
N GLU A 110 -15.47 -8.08 -1.79
CA GLU A 110 -14.13 -7.52 -1.67
C GLU A 110 -14.12 -6.18 -0.91
N PHE A 111 -15.11 -5.30 -1.09
CA PHE A 111 -15.24 -4.08 -0.27
C PHE A 111 -15.58 -4.38 1.19
N ASN A 112 -16.39 -5.41 1.46
CA ASN A 112 -16.62 -5.87 2.83
C ASN A 112 -15.34 -6.37 3.48
N ARG A 113 -14.54 -7.18 2.77
CA ARG A 113 -13.24 -7.67 3.23
C ARG A 113 -12.25 -6.52 3.47
N ALA A 114 -12.15 -5.59 2.53
CA ALA A 114 -11.27 -4.43 2.66
C ALA A 114 -11.62 -3.62 3.91
N TYR A 115 -12.90 -3.30 4.12
CA TYR A 115 -13.36 -2.56 5.30
C TYR A 115 -13.14 -3.33 6.60
N ASP A 116 -13.39 -4.63 6.62
CA ASP A 116 -13.20 -5.44 7.82
C ASP A 116 -11.71 -5.58 8.19
N ARG A 117 -10.81 -5.68 7.20
CA ARG A 117 -9.35 -5.60 7.41
C ARG A 117 -8.95 -4.26 8.00
N GLN A 118 -9.51 -3.14 7.54
CA GLN A 118 -9.25 -1.84 8.17
C GLN A 118 -9.73 -1.80 9.63
N ARG A 119 -10.90 -2.37 9.92
CA ARG A 119 -11.45 -2.43 11.28
C ARG A 119 -10.59 -3.27 12.22
N ARG A 120 -10.06 -4.39 11.74
CA ARG A 120 -9.21 -5.31 12.51
C ARG A 120 -7.73 -4.92 12.52
N ALA A 121 -7.31 -4.01 11.64
CA ALA A 121 -5.92 -3.62 11.47
C ALA A 121 -5.22 -3.36 12.81
N VAL A 122 -5.80 -2.53 13.68
CA VAL A 122 -5.21 -2.19 14.99
C VAL A 122 -4.94 -3.44 15.85
N GLU A 123 -5.92 -4.35 15.94
CA GLU A 123 -5.81 -5.57 16.75
C GLU A 123 -4.83 -6.57 16.13
N GLU A 124 -4.88 -6.76 14.81
CA GLU A 124 -3.96 -7.64 14.08
C GLU A 124 -2.53 -7.13 14.14
N PHE A 125 -2.32 -5.83 13.98
CA PHE A 125 -1.01 -5.19 14.18
C PHE A 125 -0.46 -5.41 15.58
N ALA A 126 -1.29 -5.25 16.61
CA ALA A 126 -0.85 -5.48 17.99
C ALA A 126 -0.40 -6.93 18.19
N LYS A 127 -1.14 -7.90 17.64
CA LYS A 127 -0.77 -9.33 17.67
C LYS A 127 0.50 -9.62 16.88
N GLU A 128 0.66 -9.04 15.69
CA GLU A 128 1.87 -9.18 14.88
C GLU A 128 3.09 -8.66 15.63
N ILE A 129 2.99 -7.46 16.23
CA ILE A 129 4.04 -6.85 17.03
C ILE A 129 4.40 -7.74 18.22
N GLU A 130 3.43 -8.28 18.95
CA GLU A 130 3.67 -9.18 20.08
C GLU A 130 4.38 -10.48 19.65
N ALA A 131 3.93 -11.08 18.56
CA ALA A 131 4.53 -12.30 18.01
C ALA A 131 5.97 -12.06 17.55
N GLU A 132 6.25 -10.93 16.90
CA GLU A 132 7.60 -10.52 16.50
C GLU A 132 8.49 -10.19 17.71
N GLN A 133 7.96 -9.52 18.72
CA GLN A 133 8.68 -9.25 19.98
C GLN A 133 9.12 -10.55 20.66
N LYS A 134 8.24 -11.56 20.69
CA LYS A 134 8.59 -12.88 21.23
C LYS A 134 9.71 -13.55 20.43
N LYS A 135 9.62 -13.56 19.10
CA LYS A 135 10.70 -14.09 18.23
C LYS A 135 12.01 -13.34 18.44
N LEU A 136 11.96 -12.01 18.54
CA LEU A 136 13.14 -11.18 18.80
C LEU A 136 13.74 -11.44 20.19
N ALA A 137 12.92 -11.72 21.21
CA ALA A 137 13.42 -12.10 22.53
C ALA A 137 14.17 -13.45 22.49
N GLU A 138 13.63 -14.45 21.77
CA GLU A 138 14.31 -15.73 21.54
C GLU A 138 15.62 -15.56 20.75
N GLU A 139 15.64 -14.69 19.74
CA GLU A 139 16.85 -14.36 18.98
C GLU A 139 17.91 -13.65 19.84
N LYS A 140 17.48 -12.69 20.67
CA LYS A 140 18.35 -12.04 21.67
C LYS A 140 18.95 -13.06 22.64
N GLU A 141 18.15 -14.00 23.14
CA GLU A 141 18.62 -15.05 24.04
C GLU A 141 19.61 -15.99 23.34
N LYS A 142 19.33 -16.40 22.10
CA LYS A 142 20.25 -17.21 21.30
C LYS A 142 21.56 -16.49 21.05
N ALA A 143 21.52 -15.21 20.66
CA ALA A 143 22.70 -14.39 20.47
C ALA A 143 23.51 -14.27 21.77
N ALA A 144 22.84 -14.05 22.91
CA ALA A 144 23.48 -14.00 24.23
C ALA A 144 24.10 -15.34 24.63
N LYS A 145 23.46 -16.49 24.35
CA LYS A 145 24.00 -17.83 24.61
C LYS A 145 25.23 -18.14 23.76
N VAL A 146 25.20 -17.80 22.47
CA VAL A 146 26.36 -17.93 21.58
C VAL A 146 27.52 -17.08 22.11
N ALA A 147 27.23 -15.86 22.59
CA ALA A 147 28.23 -15.02 23.22
C ALA A 147 28.75 -15.60 24.55
N HIS A 148 27.87 -16.19 25.36
CA HIS A 148 28.21 -16.78 26.64
C HIS A 148 29.12 -18.02 26.50
N ASN A 149 28.87 -18.86 25.51
CA ASN A 149 29.61 -20.11 25.31
C ASN A 149 30.98 -19.92 24.64
N ALA A 150 31.26 -18.74 24.07
CA ALA A 150 32.42 -18.55 23.21
C ALA A 150 33.72 -18.17 23.94
N THR A 151 33.74 -17.90 25.25
CA THR A 151 34.98 -17.50 25.95
C THR A 151 35.01 -17.80 27.45
N ASN A 152 36.11 -18.41 27.94
CA ASN A 152 36.42 -18.59 29.36
C ASN A 152 37.19 -17.40 30.00
N ALA A 153 37.51 -16.34 29.25
CA ALA A 153 38.19 -15.15 29.77
C ALA A 153 37.79 -13.91 28.97
N GLN A 154 37.46 -12.81 29.66
CA GLN A 154 36.89 -11.56 29.15
C GLN A 154 35.48 -11.65 28.54
N ARG A 155 34.50 -11.11 29.27
CA ARG A 155 33.09 -11.03 28.90
C ARG A 155 32.81 -9.74 28.11
N PRO A 156 32.67 -9.73 26.78
CA PRO A 156 31.97 -8.64 26.12
C PRO A 156 30.47 -8.81 26.38
N GLY A 157 29.94 -8.09 27.37
CA GLY A 157 28.50 -8.04 27.59
C GLY A 157 27.87 -7.13 26.54
N LEU A 158 27.13 -7.69 25.58
CA LEU A 158 26.29 -6.91 24.67
C LEU A 158 25.24 -6.16 25.48
N ASP A 159 25.48 -4.87 25.73
CA ASP A 159 24.57 -3.98 26.45
C ASP A 159 23.54 -3.43 25.48
N MET A 160 22.56 -4.27 25.17
CA MET A 160 21.59 -3.99 24.12
C MET A 160 20.73 -2.77 24.45
N ASP A 161 20.48 -2.49 25.72
CA ASP A 161 19.65 -1.37 26.15
C ASP A 161 20.36 -0.04 25.87
N ARG A 162 21.61 0.13 26.35
CA ARG A 162 22.42 1.32 26.05
C ARG A 162 22.69 1.48 24.55
N THR A 163 22.92 0.38 23.84
CA THR A 163 23.10 0.38 22.39
C THR A 163 21.82 0.85 21.69
N THR A 164 20.65 0.40 22.16
CA THR A 164 19.35 0.80 21.60
C THR A 164 19.10 2.28 21.79
N GLU A 165 19.37 2.85 22.96
CA GLU A 165 19.23 4.29 23.20
C GLU A 165 20.15 5.11 22.28
N SER A 166 21.43 4.72 22.19
CA SER A 166 22.42 5.42 21.36
C SER A 166 22.04 5.36 19.87
N CYS A 167 21.59 4.21 19.40
CA CYS A 167 21.19 4.03 18.00
C CYS A 167 19.85 4.71 17.70
N SER A 168 18.92 4.76 18.65
CA SER A 168 17.67 5.52 18.50
C SER A 168 17.97 6.99 18.26
N ALA A 169 18.89 7.58 19.04
CA ALA A 169 19.29 8.98 18.86
C ALA A 169 19.94 9.23 17.49
N LEU A 170 20.86 8.35 17.07
CA LEU A 170 21.48 8.42 15.74
C LEU A 170 20.45 8.33 14.61
N VAL A 171 19.47 7.41 14.70
CA VAL A 171 18.44 7.31 13.68
C VAL A 171 17.54 8.54 13.66
N GLN A 172 17.15 9.07 14.84
CA GLN A 172 16.35 10.30 14.91
C GLN A 172 17.06 11.50 14.30
N GLU A 173 18.38 11.62 14.48
CA GLU A 173 19.19 12.66 13.84
C GLU A 173 19.21 12.52 12.31
N GLN A 174 19.24 11.29 11.81
CA GLN A 174 19.33 10.98 10.38
C GLN A 174 17.96 10.92 9.68
N MET A 175 16.86 10.85 10.45
CA MET A 175 15.48 10.80 9.96
C MET A 175 14.58 11.85 10.65
N PRO A 176 14.94 13.14 10.62
CA PRO A 176 14.15 14.20 11.27
C PRO A 176 12.73 14.31 10.70
N GLU A 177 12.51 13.87 9.45
CA GLU A 177 11.20 13.85 8.81
C GLU A 177 10.17 13.00 9.56
N MET A 178 10.59 11.97 10.30
CA MET A 178 9.67 11.14 11.09
C MET A 178 8.89 11.96 12.11
N ASN A 179 9.48 13.03 12.66
CA ASN A 179 8.84 13.82 13.71
C ASN A 179 7.64 14.62 13.19
N VAL A 180 7.58 14.91 11.89
CA VAL A 180 6.55 15.77 11.29
C VAL A 180 5.47 15.00 10.52
N TRP A 181 5.58 13.68 10.38
CA TRP A 181 4.53 12.92 9.67
C TRP A 181 3.20 12.91 10.43
N GLU A 182 2.14 13.27 9.71
CA GLU A 182 0.77 13.29 10.20
C GLU A 182 0.09 11.94 9.97
N ALA A 183 0.24 11.02 10.93
CA ALA A 183 -0.38 9.72 10.87
C ALA A 183 -1.92 9.82 10.81
N TYR A 184 -2.57 8.98 9.99
CA TYR A 184 -4.01 8.75 10.13
C TYR A 184 -4.33 8.02 11.43
N PRO A 185 -5.42 8.39 12.13
CA PRO A 185 -5.90 7.64 13.27
C PRO A 185 -6.40 6.25 12.83
N ASP A 186 -6.22 5.25 13.69
CA ASP A 186 -6.78 3.89 13.56
C ASP A 186 -6.46 3.15 12.25
N PHE A 187 -5.33 3.46 11.58
CA PHE A 187 -4.89 2.82 10.33
C PHE A 187 -5.91 2.87 9.19
N VAL A 188 -6.81 3.85 9.21
CA VAL A 188 -7.85 3.98 8.19
C VAL A 188 -7.23 4.64 6.95
N ASN A 189 -7.26 3.93 5.83
CA ASN A 189 -7.15 4.49 4.50
C ASN A 189 -8.50 5.08 4.06
N PRO A 190 -8.63 6.42 3.93
CA PRO A 190 -9.88 7.04 3.49
C PRO A 190 -10.31 6.60 2.09
N TYR A 191 -9.36 6.22 1.22
CA TYR A 191 -9.66 5.78 -0.15
C TYR A 191 -10.51 4.52 -0.16
N THR A 192 -10.09 3.50 0.60
CA THR A 192 -10.82 2.24 0.73
C THR A 192 -12.21 2.47 1.32
N THR A 193 -12.31 3.29 2.38
CA THR A 193 -13.59 3.60 3.01
C THR A 193 -14.52 4.38 2.07
N TYR A 194 -13.98 5.33 1.29
CA TYR A 194 -14.72 6.10 0.30
C TYR A 194 -15.26 5.20 -0.81
N LEU A 195 -14.43 4.34 -1.41
CA LEU A 195 -14.85 3.43 -2.46
C LEU A 195 -15.90 2.43 -1.99
N ALA A 196 -15.73 1.86 -0.79
CA ALA A 196 -16.74 0.98 -0.22
C ALA A 196 -18.06 1.73 0.00
N GLY A 197 -18.01 2.94 0.57
CA GLY A 197 -19.18 3.79 0.77
C GLY A 197 -19.89 4.15 -0.55
N LEU A 198 -19.13 4.57 -1.55
CA LEU A 198 -19.63 4.90 -2.88
C LEU A 198 -20.23 3.66 -3.56
N PHE A 199 -19.58 2.51 -3.48
CA PHE A 199 -20.11 1.25 -4.01
C PHE A 199 -21.50 0.94 -3.43
N PHE A 200 -21.64 0.98 -2.10
CA PHE A 200 -22.92 0.73 -1.44
C PHE A 200 -23.96 1.82 -1.73
N ALA A 201 -23.56 3.07 -1.93
CA ALA A 201 -24.49 4.13 -2.32
C ALA A 201 -25.03 3.93 -3.74
N LEU A 202 -24.19 3.47 -4.67
CA LEU A 202 -24.54 3.34 -6.09
C LEU A 202 -25.14 1.98 -6.48
N ASN A 203 -24.90 0.94 -5.67
CA ASN A 203 -25.34 -0.44 -5.93
C ASN A 203 -26.12 -1.06 -4.75
N GLY A 204 -26.54 -0.24 -3.79
CA GLY A 204 -27.37 -0.70 -2.68
C GLY A 204 -28.73 -1.17 -3.17
N GLU A 205 -29.23 -2.27 -2.61
CA GLU A 205 -30.53 -2.85 -2.97
C GLU A 205 -31.55 -2.71 -1.82
N ILE A 206 -31.05 -2.62 -0.59
CA ILE A 206 -31.86 -2.57 0.63
C ILE A 206 -31.42 -1.42 1.54
N ALA A 207 -32.32 -0.97 2.42
CA ALA A 207 -32.07 0.16 3.32
C ALA A 207 -30.78 0.04 4.15
N SER A 208 -30.40 -1.18 4.55
CA SER A 208 -29.16 -1.39 5.30
C SER A 208 -27.89 -1.14 4.49
N ASP A 209 -27.93 -1.32 3.17
CA ASP A 209 -26.79 -1.00 2.30
C ASP A 209 -26.59 0.52 2.23
N PHE A 210 -27.68 1.28 2.08
CA PHE A 210 -27.62 2.74 2.08
C PHE A 210 -27.23 3.29 3.45
N GLY A 211 -27.71 2.70 4.54
CA GLY A 211 -27.25 3.05 5.89
C GLY A 211 -25.75 2.77 6.11
N LYS A 212 -25.24 1.66 5.54
CA LYS A 212 -23.80 1.39 5.51
C LYS A 212 -23.05 2.43 4.69
N ALA A 213 -23.53 2.77 3.48
CA ALA A 213 -22.94 3.80 2.64
C ALA A 213 -22.84 5.14 3.36
N ALA A 214 -23.95 5.59 3.96
CA ALA A 214 -24.03 6.86 4.68
C ALA A 214 -23.11 6.89 5.91
N THR A 215 -22.90 5.74 6.58
CA THR A 215 -21.94 5.61 7.68
C THR A 215 -20.50 5.73 7.19
N LEU A 216 -20.15 4.99 6.13
CA LEU A 216 -18.79 4.98 5.57
C LEU A 216 -18.40 6.35 5.00
N LEU A 217 -19.28 6.96 4.20
CA LEU A 217 -19.01 8.26 3.58
C LEU A 217 -18.94 9.38 4.63
N LYS A 218 -19.76 9.33 5.69
CA LYS A 218 -19.66 10.28 6.80
C LYS A 218 -18.31 10.17 7.51
N ARG A 219 -17.82 8.95 7.74
CA ARG A 219 -16.48 8.73 8.30
C ARG A 219 -15.40 9.35 7.40
N VAL A 220 -15.55 9.27 6.08
CA VAL A 220 -14.63 9.92 5.14
C VAL A 220 -14.70 11.44 5.25
N ASP A 221 -15.89 12.04 5.33
CA ASP A 221 -16.06 13.49 5.51
C ASP A 221 -15.38 13.99 6.80
N GLU A 222 -15.45 13.21 7.88
CA GLU A 222 -14.75 13.48 9.14
C GLU A 222 -13.22 13.42 8.99
N MET A 223 -12.69 12.58 8.09
CA MET A 223 -11.25 12.44 7.81
C MET A 223 -10.71 13.50 6.84
N VAL A 224 -11.53 13.99 5.91
CA VAL A 224 -11.18 15.00 4.91
C VAL A 224 -12.20 16.15 4.86
N PRO A 225 -12.31 16.93 5.96
CA PRO A 225 -13.32 17.97 6.06
C PRO A 225 -13.14 19.02 4.95
N GLY A 226 -14.26 19.40 4.32
CA GLY A 226 -14.29 20.41 3.25
C GLY A 226 -14.15 19.85 1.82
N ASN A 227 -14.02 18.53 1.66
CA ASN A 227 -14.11 17.90 0.34
C ASN A 227 -15.57 17.90 -0.15
N LYS A 228 -15.85 18.73 -1.17
CA LYS A 228 -17.23 18.97 -1.64
C LYS A 228 -17.87 17.74 -2.28
N ALA A 229 -17.07 16.90 -2.94
CA ALA A 229 -17.56 15.66 -3.53
C ALA A 229 -18.00 14.68 -2.43
N VAL A 230 -17.18 14.50 -1.39
CA VAL A 230 -17.54 13.65 -0.24
C VAL A 230 -18.81 14.15 0.44
N GLN A 231 -18.93 15.46 0.70
CA GLN A 231 -20.12 16.05 1.31
C GLN A 231 -21.40 15.80 0.49
N SER A 232 -21.30 15.94 -0.84
CA SER A 232 -22.40 15.61 -1.76
C SER A 232 -22.76 14.11 -1.70
N ASP A 233 -21.76 13.24 -1.61
CA ASP A 233 -21.97 11.78 -1.53
C ASP A 233 -22.57 11.36 -0.18
N VAL A 234 -22.22 12.03 0.92
CA VAL A 234 -22.88 11.84 2.22
C VAL A 234 -24.37 12.20 2.13
N ALA A 235 -24.70 13.36 1.55
CA ALA A 235 -26.09 13.79 1.38
C ALA A 235 -26.86 12.79 0.51
N MET A 236 -26.28 12.38 -0.63
CA MET A 236 -26.86 11.37 -1.52
C MET A 236 -27.14 10.04 -0.80
N ALA A 237 -26.19 9.53 -0.02
CA ALA A 237 -26.37 8.27 0.69
C ALA A 237 -27.42 8.36 1.80
N ARG A 238 -27.54 9.52 2.48
CA ARG A 238 -28.59 9.77 3.48
C ARG A 238 -29.98 9.83 2.86
N ASP A 239 -30.10 10.46 1.70
CA ASP A 239 -31.36 10.49 0.96
C ASP A 239 -31.80 9.07 0.58
N PHE A 240 -30.89 8.25 0.04
CA PHE A 240 -31.19 6.85 -0.27
C PHE A 240 -31.56 6.02 0.97
N GLU A 241 -30.89 6.24 2.10
CA GLU A 241 -31.21 5.57 3.38
C GLU A 241 -32.62 5.92 3.88
N CYS A 242 -33.03 7.19 3.76
CA CYS A 242 -34.33 7.67 4.22
C CYS A 242 -35.46 7.53 3.18
N GLY A 243 -35.16 7.09 1.95
CA GLY A 243 -36.11 7.12 0.83
C GLY A 243 -36.51 8.55 0.44
N ALA A 244 -35.64 9.52 0.69
CA ALA A 244 -35.82 10.92 0.34
C ALA A 244 -35.23 11.24 -1.04
N SER A 245 -35.65 12.38 -1.60
CA SER A 245 -35.14 12.92 -2.86
C SER A 245 -34.56 14.31 -2.64
N SER A 246 -33.39 14.55 -3.21
CA SER A 246 -32.79 15.88 -3.31
C SER A 246 -31.95 15.97 -4.59
N PRO A 247 -31.46 17.16 -4.98
CA PRO A 247 -30.52 17.28 -6.10
C PRO A 247 -29.29 16.36 -5.97
N ALA A 248 -28.86 16.00 -4.75
CA ALA A 248 -27.73 15.10 -4.52
C ALA A 248 -28.03 13.64 -4.91
N SER A 249 -29.28 13.20 -4.77
CA SER A 249 -29.73 11.83 -5.04
C SER A 249 -30.48 11.65 -6.36
N GLU A 250 -31.00 12.73 -6.95
CA GLU A 250 -31.75 12.70 -8.21
C GLU A 250 -30.85 12.90 -9.43
N THR A 251 -29.88 13.81 -9.36
CA THR A 251 -29.05 14.22 -10.50
C THR A 251 -28.12 13.08 -10.95
N PRO A 252 -28.22 12.61 -12.22
CA PRO A 252 -27.22 11.72 -12.81
C PRO A 252 -25.82 12.33 -12.70
N ALA A 253 -24.81 11.53 -12.37
CA ALA A 253 -23.49 12.05 -12.01
C ALA A 253 -22.35 11.18 -12.52
N VAL A 254 -21.22 11.82 -12.74
CA VAL A 254 -19.94 11.18 -13.05
C VAL A 254 -18.94 11.51 -11.94
N TRP A 255 -18.27 10.49 -11.44
CA TRP A 255 -17.16 10.63 -10.50
C TRP A 255 -15.85 10.46 -11.26
N VAL A 256 -14.91 11.37 -11.04
CA VAL A 256 -13.52 11.19 -11.44
C VAL A 256 -12.74 10.76 -10.21
N ILE A 257 -12.07 9.62 -10.29
CA ILE A 257 -11.14 9.14 -9.29
C ILE A 257 -9.75 9.26 -9.87
N PHE A 258 -8.96 10.20 -9.36
CA PHE A 258 -7.60 10.47 -9.82
C PHE A 258 -6.58 9.86 -8.86
N GLU A 259 -5.89 8.83 -9.32
CA GLU A 259 -4.73 8.25 -8.67
C GLU A 259 -3.45 8.94 -9.14
N ASN A 260 -2.85 9.73 -8.25
CA ASN A 260 -1.79 10.67 -8.58
C ASN A 260 -0.42 10.23 -8.05
N GLY A 261 0.60 10.27 -8.90
CA GLY A 261 1.99 9.96 -8.54
C GLY A 261 2.17 8.52 -8.09
N LEU A 262 3.23 8.23 -7.35
CA LEU A 262 3.49 6.89 -6.82
C LEU A 262 3.76 6.93 -5.32
N ALA A 263 3.35 5.88 -4.61
CA ALA A 263 3.49 5.71 -3.16
C ALA A 263 4.95 5.87 -2.70
N PRO A 264 5.26 6.04 -1.42
CA PRO A 264 6.65 6.17 -1.02
C PRO A 264 7.38 4.82 -1.17
N VAL A 265 8.67 4.88 -1.50
CA VAL A 265 9.53 3.69 -1.59
C VAL A 265 10.30 3.49 -0.29
N LEU A 266 10.67 2.25 0.02
CA LEU A 266 11.64 1.99 1.07
C LEU A 266 13.06 2.03 0.49
N THR A 267 13.96 2.68 1.21
CA THR A 267 15.40 2.76 0.88
C THR A 267 16.22 2.32 2.07
N GLU A 268 17.48 1.94 1.88
CA GLU A 268 18.35 1.63 3.00
C GLU A 268 18.89 2.91 3.63
N LEU A 269 18.67 3.10 4.93
CA LEU A 269 19.51 3.95 5.75
C LEU A 269 20.64 3.08 6.31
N ARG A 270 21.88 3.40 5.93
CA ARG A 270 23.08 2.74 6.43
C ARG A 270 23.85 3.71 7.32
N LEU A 271 24.02 3.33 8.58
CA LEU A 271 24.81 4.04 9.56
C LEU A 271 26.00 3.17 9.98
N ASP A 272 27.12 3.82 10.27
CA ASP A 272 28.29 3.14 10.81
C ASP A 272 28.24 3.23 12.34
N LEU A 273 27.97 2.10 13.00
CA LEU A 273 27.97 2.05 14.45
C LEU A 273 29.38 1.79 14.99
N PRO A 274 29.88 2.64 15.89
CA PRO A 274 31.12 2.35 16.59
C PRO A 274 31.02 1.04 17.38
N ILE A 275 31.94 0.10 17.14
CA ILE A 275 31.89 -1.26 17.69
C ILE A 275 32.01 -1.27 19.22
N PHE A 276 32.57 -0.22 19.81
CA PHE A 276 32.65 -0.05 21.27
C PHE A 276 31.26 0.06 21.92
N LEU A 277 30.24 0.51 21.17
CA LEU A 277 28.85 0.51 21.66
C LEU A 277 28.36 -0.92 21.95
N LEU A 278 28.87 -1.90 21.20
CA LEU A 278 28.60 -3.33 21.39
C LEU A 278 29.51 -3.98 22.45
N LYS A 279 30.39 -3.20 23.10
CA LYS A 279 31.44 -3.68 24.04
C LYS A 279 32.35 -4.77 23.44
N LEU A 280 32.58 -4.74 22.13
CA LEU A 280 33.55 -5.60 21.46
C LEU A 280 34.87 -4.86 21.28
N ASP A 281 35.98 -5.53 21.55
CA ASP A 281 37.32 -5.00 21.27
C ASP A 281 37.84 -5.60 19.96
N SER A 282 37.89 -4.79 18.91
CA SER A 282 38.37 -5.17 17.58
C SER A 282 39.16 -4.00 16.96
N PRO A 283 40.18 -4.27 16.11
CA PRO A 283 40.78 -3.26 15.24
C PRO A 283 39.76 -2.64 14.28
N ILE A 284 38.69 -3.37 13.94
CA ILE A 284 37.60 -2.84 13.11
C ILE A 284 36.69 -1.99 13.99
N LYS A 285 36.75 -0.67 13.82
CA LYS A 285 36.11 0.28 14.73
C LYS A 285 34.63 0.52 14.46
N ASN A 286 34.14 0.24 13.27
CA ASN A 286 32.76 0.48 12.86
C ASN A 286 32.14 -0.78 12.25
N VAL A 287 30.84 -0.95 12.47
CA VAL A 287 30.04 -2.02 11.89
C VAL A 287 28.79 -1.45 11.23
N PRO A 288 28.36 -1.99 10.09
CA PRO A 288 27.22 -1.46 9.35
C PRO A 288 25.91 -1.78 10.07
N PHE A 289 25.16 -0.73 10.37
CA PHE A 289 23.80 -0.80 10.88
C PHE A 289 22.84 -0.30 9.81
N VAL A 290 21.97 -1.18 9.35
CA VAL A 290 21.11 -0.92 8.20
C VAL A 290 19.65 -1.11 8.58
N LEU A 291 18.83 -0.11 8.28
CA LEU A 291 17.39 -0.12 8.50
C LEU A 291 16.65 0.44 7.27
N PRO A 292 15.40 0.04 7.03
CA PRO A 292 14.61 0.62 5.96
C PRO A 292 14.23 2.06 6.32
N ARG A 293 14.18 2.96 5.34
CA ARG A 293 13.76 4.36 5.43
C ARG A 293 12.71 4.65 4.36
N VAL A 294 11.59 5.26 4.78
CA VAL A 294 10.53 5.72 3.87
C VAL A 294 11.03 6.95 3.11
N LYS A 295 11.03 6.88 1.78
CA LYS A 295 11.36 8.00 0.89
C LYS A 295 10.13 8.37 0.07
N ALA A 296 9.60 9.57 0.32
CA ALA A 296 8.51 10.11 -0.48
C ALA A 296 8.92 10.32 -1.93
N ARG A 297 7.94 10.22 -2.84
CA ARG A 297 8.07 10.55 -4.26
C ARG A 297 7.21 11.76 -4.60
N ASP A 298 7.49 12.39 -5.73
CA ASP A 298 6.72 13.52 -6.21
C ASP A 298 5.33 13.07 -6.69
N GLU A 299 4.35 13.95 -6.57
CA GLU A 299 3.08 13.81 -7.27
C GLU A 299 3.27 14.04 -8.77
N ALA A 300 2.37 13.53 -9.60
CA ALA A 300 2.44 13.77 -11.04
C ALA A 300 2.01 15.22 -11.39
N CYS A 301 0.97 15.71 -10.73
CA CYS A 301 0.50 17.10 -10.80
C CYS A 301 -0.32 17.45 -9.55
N SER A 302 -0.60 18.72 -9.31
CA SER A 302 -1.33 19.15 -8.10
C SER A 302 -2.79 18.69 -8.06
N HIS A 303 -3.46 18.69 -9.22
CA HIS A 303 -4.85 18.26 -9.40
C HIS A 303 -5.12 18.06 -10.89
N LEU A 304 -6.29 17.51 -11.23
CA LEU A 304 -6.85 17.57 -12.58
C LEU A 304 -7.96 18.62 -12.64
N VAL A 305 -8.16 19.21 -13.80
CA VAL A 305 -9.31 20.05 -14.11
C VAL A 305 -10.26 19.23 -14.98
N VAL A 306 -11.45 18.94 -14.46
CA VAL A 306 -12.45 18.11 -15.13
C VAL A 306 -13.56 19.01 -15.67
N ARG A 307 -13.94 18.79 -16.93
CA ARG A 307 -15.02 19.55 -17.59
C ARG A 307 -16.12 18.61 -18.08
N ALA A 308 -17.35 18.91 -17.67
CA ALA A 308 -18.58 18.23 -18.08
C ALA A 308 -19.61 19.28 -18.52
N GLY A 309 -19.68 19.56 -19.82
CA GLY A 309 -20.47 20.69 -20.34
C GLY A 309 -19.98 22.02 -19.74
N ASP A 310 -20.87 22.77 -19.10
CA ASP A 310 -20.56 24.04 -18.44
C ASP A 310 -19.92 23.88 -17.05
N SER A 311 -19.91 22.65 -16.50
CA SER A 311 -19.33 22.38 -15.19
C SER A 311 -17.82 22.17 -15.30
N VAL A 312 -17.04 22.98 -14.59
CA VAL A 312 -15.57 22.86 -14.50
C VAL A 312 -15.17 22.79 -13.03
N LEU A 313 -14.57 21.68 -12.60
CA LEU A 313 -14.13 21.48 -11.22
C LEU A 313 -12.72 20.90 -11.16
N PRO A 314 -11.88 21.34 -10.20
CA PRO A 314 -10.65 20.65 -9.88
C PRO A 314 -10.95 19.38 -9.05
N THR A 315 -10.11 18.36 -9.18
CA THR A 315 -10.10 17.23 -8.24
C THR A 315 -9.61 17.67 -6.85
N GLN A 316 -10.14 17.05 -5.80
CA GLN A 316 -9.78 17.33 -4.41
C GLN A 316 -9.28 16.06 -3.72
N GLU A 317 -8.18 16.15 -2.97
CA GLU A 317 -7.63 15.00 -2.24
C GLU A 317 -8.68 14.38 -1.30
N VAL A 318 -8.79 13.05 -1.36
CA VAL A 318 -9.59 12.23 -0.44
C VAL A 318 -8.69 11.35 0.42
N ALA A 319 -7.49 10.99 -0.05
CA ALA A 319 -6.57 10.13 0.69
C ALA A 319 -5.10 10.36 0.32
N SER A 320 -4.21 10.24 1.30
CA SER A 320 -2.76 10.22 1.13
C SER A 320 -2.20 8.84 1.47
N ILE A 321 -1.71 8.09 0.49
CA ILE A 321 -1.07 6.79 0.73
C ILE A 321 0.28 6.99 1.42
N ASP A 322 0.96 8.11 1.19
CA ASP A 322 2.13 8.50 1.97
C ASP A 322 1.83 8.48 3.48
N ARG A 323 0.73 9.12 3.91
CA ARG A 323 0.33 9.13 5.32
C ARG A 323 -0.02 7.74 5.84
N VAL A 324 -0.68 6.90 5.03
CA VAL A 324 -0.99 5.50 5.40
C VAL A 324 0.31 4.71 5.66
N VAL A 325 1.27 4.77 4.74
CA VAL A 325 2.56 4.06 4.88
C VAL A 325 3.37 4.63 6.05
N GLN A 326 3.35 5.95 6.25
CA GLN A 326 4.04 6.60 7.37
C GLN A 326 3.45 6.20 8.73
N THR A 327 2.11 6.10 8.86
CA THR A 327 1.44 5.60 10.08
C THR A 327 1.93 4.20 10.41
N GLU A 328 1.91 3.30 9.43
CA GLU A 328 2.34 1.92 9.62
C GLU A 328 3.83 1.83 9.96
N TYR A 329 4.68 2.56 9.25
CA TYR A 329 6.11 2.59 9.52
C TYR A 329 6.41 3.10 10.94
N LYS A 330 5.79 4.22 11.37
CA LYS A 330 5.95 4.75 12.74
C LYS A 330 5.59 3.72 13.81
N THR A 331 4.52 2.97 13.57
CA THR A 331 4.06 1.95 14.51
C THR A 331 5.03 0.77 14.57
N ARG A 332 5.54 0.32 13.42
CA ARG A 332 6.51 -0.80 13.33
C ARG A 332 7.95 -0.38 13.71
N PHE A 333 8.26 0.92 13.75
CA PHE A 333 9.64 1.42 13.86
C PHE A 333 10.42 0.90 15.08
N PRO A 334 9.87 0.85 16.33
CA PRO A 334 10.61 0.31 17.46
C PRO A 334 11.06 -1.15 17.26
N MET A 335 10.23 -1.94 16.59
CA MET A 335 10.55 -3.33 16.24
C MET A 335 11.62 -3.38 15.16
N LEU A 336 11.47 -2.59 14.08
CA LEU A 336 12.46 -2.51 12.99
C LEU A 336 13.84 -2.14 13.51
N LEU A 337 13.91 -1.14 14.40
CA LEU A 337 15.14 -0.72 15.07
C LEU A 337 15.74 -1.87 15.87
N THR A 338 14.94 -2.53 16.73
CA THR A 338 15.40 -3.64 17.56
C THR A 338 15.94 -4.80 16.71
N LYS A 339 15.23 -5.18 15.64
CA LYS A 339 15.65 -6.24 14.72
C LYS A 339 16.97 -5.91 14.03
N ALA A 340 17.12 -4.68 13.54
CA ALA A 340 18.35 -4.22 12.93
C ALA A 340 19.53 -4.26 13.93
N LEU A 341 19.28 -3.88 15.20
CA LEU A 341 20.30 -3.89 16.25
C LEU A 341 20.73 -5.31 16.61
N VAL A 342 19.78 -6.22 16.84
CA VAL A 342 20.08 -7.64 17.13
C VAL A 342 20.84 -8.30 15.98
N SER A 343 20.43 -8.03 14.73
CA SER A 343 21.14 -8.52 13.55
C SER A 343 22.58 -7.99 13.50
N THR A 344 22.76 -6.68 13.72
CA THR A 344 24.07 -6.02 13.70
C THR A 344 24.98 -6.56 14.80
N ALA A 345 24.46 -6.67 16.03
CA ALA A 345 25.17 -7.24 17.16
C ALA A 345 25.61 -8.68 16.91
N THR A 346 24.72 -9.52 16.37
CA THR A 346 25.01 -10.93 16.07
C THR A 346 26.10 -11.05 15.01
N LYS A 347 25.99 -10.32 13.89
CA LYS A 347 27.00 -10.32 12.82
C LYS A 347 28.36 -9.80 13.31
N SER A 348 28.34 -8.73 14.10
CA SER A 348 29.56 -8.15 14.69
C SER A 348 30.22 -9.11 15.67
N PHE A 349 29.43 -9.84 16.44
CA PHE A 349 29.94 -10.87 17.33
C PHE A 349 30.55 -12.06 16.56
N THR A 350 29.90 -12.53 15.50
CA THR A 350 30.48 -13.56 14.60
C THR A 350 31.80 -13.10 13.98
N GLN A 351 31.88 -11.84 13.53
CA GLN A 351 33.11 -11.24 13.03
C GLN A 351 34.21 -11.24 14.09
N TYR A 352 33.88 -10.83 15.32
CA TYR A 352 34.81 -10.86 16.46
C TYR A 352 35.32 -12.28 16.74
N LEU A 353 34.46 -13.30 16.73
CA LEU A 353 34.88 -14.70 16.91
C LEU A 353 35.80 -15.20 15.79
N ALA A 354 35.50 -14.84 14.53
CA ALA A 354 36.35 -15.18 13.40
C ALA A 354 37.75 -14.56 13.54
N GLU A 355 37.82 -13.32 14.03
CA GLU A 355 39.08 -12.65 14.33
C GLU A 355 39.86 -13.36 15.45
N GLN A 356 39.21 -13.73 16.55
CA GLN A 356 39.86 -14.42 17.66
C GLN A 356 40.41 -15.81 17.25
N ALA A 357 39.71 -16.51 16.36
CA ALA A 357 40.12 -17.84 15.90
C ALA A 357 41.19 -17.81 14.80
N GLY A 358 41.15 -16.83 13.89
CA GLY A 358 41.96 -16.78 12.67
C GLY A 358 42.88 -15.57 12.53
N GLY A 359 42.98 -14.73 13.56
CA GLY A 359 43.73 -13.47 13.54
C GLY A 359 43.06 -12.38 12.70
N SER A 360 43.73 -11.22 12.59
CA SER A 360 43.17 -10.02 11.94
C SER A 360 42.79 -10.23 10.47
N GLY A 361 43.46 -11.14 9.74
CA GLY A 361 43.10 -11.48 8.37
C GLY A 361 41.71 -12.11 8.25
N ALA A 362 41.37 -13.03 9.16
CA ALA A 362 40.03 -13.63 9.22
C ALA A 362 38.97 -12.61 9.65
N GLY A 363 39.31 -11.69 10.56
CA GLY A 363 38.47 -10.57 10.95
C GLY A 363 38.12 -9.65 9.77
N ILE A 364 39.10 -9.32 8.92
CA ILE A 364 38.88 -8.50 7.70
C ILE A 364 37.95 -9.21 6.71
N VAL A 365 38.16 -10.50 6.45
CA VAL A 365 37.29 -11.28 5.55
C VAL A 365 35.86 -11.32 6.09
N ALA A 366 35.69 -11.55 7.39
CA ALA A 366 34.39 -11.51 8.04
C ALA A 366 33.74 -10.12 7.97
N ALA A 367 34.52 -9.04 8.06
CA ALA A 367 34.00 -7.66 7.95
C ALA A 367 33.48 -7.33 6.55
N VAL A 368 34.18 -7.79 5.51
CA VAL A 368 33.69 -7.69 4.13
C VAL A 368 32.37 -8.45 3.99
N PHE A 369 32.29 -9.67 4.52
CA PHE A 369 31.05 -10.46 4.52
C PHE A 369 29.91 -9.77 5.28
N THR A 370 30.17 -9.24 6.48
CA THR A 370 29.19 -8.48 7.29
C THR A 370 28.70 -7.26 6.51
N THR A 371 29.58 -6.55 5.82
CA THR A 371 29.25 -5.37 5.01
C THR A 371 28.34 -5.70 3.85
N VAL A 372 28.61 -6.79 3.13
CA VAL A 372 27.81 -7.22 1.97
C VAL A 372 26.46 -7.82 2.40
N SER A 373 26.42 -8.51 3.54
CA SER A 373 25.21 -9.15 4.10
C SER A 373 24.36 -8.22 4.98
N ALA A 374 24.83 -7.00 5.28
CA ALA A 374 24.05 -5.97 5.95
C ALA A 374 23.12 -5.30 4.94
N ARG A 375 21.89 -5.79 4.86
CA ARG A 375 20.81 -5.24 4.04
C ARG A 375 19.52 -5.16 4.85
N ALA A 376 18.73 -4.13 4.58
CA ALA A 376 17.37 -4.03 5.09
C ALA A 376 16.40 -4.60 4.06
N ASP A 377 15.26 -5.10 4.54
CA ASP A 377 14.14 -5.39 3.65
C ASP A 377 13.50 -4.07 3.21
N ILE A 378 13.72 -3.71 1.94
CA ILE A 378 13.20 -2.50 1.30
C ILE A 378 12.06 -2.80 0.33
N ARG A 379 11.57 -4.04 0.32
CA ARG A 379 10.48 -4.45 -0.54
C ARG A 379 9.19 -3.75 -0.12
N SER A 380 8.47 -3.21 -1.10
CA SER A 380 7.19 -2.52 -0.88
C SER A 380 6.36 -2.52 -2.16
N TRP A 381 5.04 -2.43 -2.03
CA TRP A 381 4.15 -2.19 -3.16
C TRP A 381 4.34 -0.74 -3.67
N GLU A 382 5.01 -0.58 -4.81
CA GLU A 382 5.45 0.73 -5.31
C GLU A 382 4.46 1.34 -6.32
N ALA A 383 3.65 0.54 -7.00
CA ALA A 383 2.73 1.00 -8.04
C ALA A 383 1.50 1.75 -7.50
N LEU A 384 1.26 1.70 -6.19
CA LEU A 384 0.19 2.45 -5.52
C LEU A 384 0.31 3.96 -5.79
N PRO A 385 -0.79 4.73 -5.75
CA PRO A 385 -0.74 6.19 -5.87
C PRO A 385 -0.07 6.84 -4.65
N LYS A 386 0.46 8.05 -4.83
CA LYS A 386 0.91 8.90 -3.71
C LYS A 386 -0.29 9.45 -2.94
N ASN A 387 -1.22 10.03 -3.68
CA ASN A 387 -2.51 10.51 -3.19
C ASN A 387 -3.62 10.14 -4.17
N VAL A 388 -4.84 10.11 -3.65
CA VAL A 388 -6.05 9.94 -4.44
C VAL A 388 -6.89 11.18 -4.30
N GLN A 389 -7.36 11.69 -5.43
CA GLN A 389 -8.23 12.84 -5.51
C GLN A 389 -9.53 12.46 -6.20
N ILE A 390 -10.59 13.20 -5.91
CA ILE A 390 -11.90 12.96 -6.49
C ILE A 390 -12.55 14.26 -6.98
N ALA A 391 -13.38 14.13 -8.00
CA ALA A 391 -14.36 15.15 -8.37
C ALA A 391 -15.69 14.47 -8.69
N LYS A 392 -16.80 15.13 -8.38
CA LYS A 392 -18.15 14.70 -8.77
C LYS A 392 -18.78 15.81 -9.58
N LEU A 393 -19.23 15.49 -10.79
CA LEU A 393 -19.88 16.42 -11.70
C LEU A 393 -21.24 15.87 -12.13
N PRO A 394 -22.20 16.74 -12.49
CA PRO A 394 -23.39 16.30 -13.20
C PRO A 394 -23.00 15.56 -14.47
N MET A 395 -23.76 14.53 -14.82
CA MET A 395 -23.58 13.80 -16.06
C MET A 395 -23.82 14.74 -17.26
N PRO A 396 -22.85 14.93 -18.16
CA PRO A 396 -23.00 15.84 -19.30
C PRO A 396 -23.98 15.26 -20.33
N GLU A 397 -24.83 16.10 -20.93
CA GLU A 397 -25.80 15.68 -21.96
C GLU A 397 -25.14 14.98 -23.14
N LYS A 398 -23.95 15.46 -23.54
CA LYS A 398 -23.18 14.90 -24.65
C LYS A 398 -22.43 13.61 -24.30
N ARG A 399 -22.47 13.17 -23.04
CA ARG A 399 -21.73 11.98 -22.55
C ARG A 399 -20.22 12.05 -22.82
N VAL A 400 -19.65 13.24 -22.80
CA VAL A 400 -18.21 13.46 -22.99
C VAL A 400 -17.66 14.21 -21.79
N LEU A 401 -16.54 13.72 -21.27
CA LEU A 401 -15.80 14.32 -20.18
C LEU A 401 -14.40 14.71 -20.66
N ASP A 402 -14.05 15.99 -20.53
CA ASP A 402 -12.69 16.46 -20.82
C ASP A 402 -11.87 16.57 -19.54
N ILE A 403 -10.64 16.11 -19.60
CA ILE A 403 -9.71 16.09 -18.47
C ILE A 403 -8.46 16.85 -18.87
N ALA A 404 -8.08 17.82 -18.04
CA ALA A 404 -6.91 18.66 -18.27
C ALA A 404 -5.97 18.67 -17.06
N LEU A 405 -4.69 18.89 -17.33
CA LEU A 405 -3.69 19.20 -16.33
C LEU A 405 -3.84 20.65 -15.83
N PRO A 406 -3.22 21.03 -14.69
CA PRO A 406 -3.31 22.38 -14.14
C PRO A 406 -2.82 23.49 -15.08
N ASP A 407 -1.90 23.16 -16.00
CA ASP A 407 -1.37 24.08 -17.00
C ASP A 407 -2.32 24.29 -18.21
N GLY A 408 -3.47 23.61 -18.20
CA GLY A 408 -4.49 23.67 -19.24
C GLY A 408 -4.28 22.70 -20.40
N SER A 409 -3.16 21.96 -20.43
CA SER A 409 -2.94 20.91 -21.43
C SER A 409 -3.93 19.76 -21.23
N SER A 410 -4.32 19.11 -22.33
CA SER A 410 -5.27 18.00 -22.29
C SER A 410 -4.60 16.75 -21.73
N ALA A 411 -5.20 16.16 -20.71
CA ALA A 411 -4.88 14.80 -20.23
C ALA A 411 -5.70 13.73 -20.98
N GLY A 412 -6.76 14.15 -21.70
CA GLY A 412 -7.55 13.31 -22.58
C GLY A 412 -9.04 13.61 -22.48
N THR A 413 -9.81 12.94 -23.34
CA THR A 413 -11.26 13.04 -23.42
C THR A 413 -11.85 11.63 -23.33
N VAL A 414 -12.94 11.49 -22.58
CA VAL A 414 -13.55 10.20 -22.25
C VAL A 414 -15.02 10.20 -22.65
N GLU A 415 -15.45 9.17 -23.38
CA GLU A 415 -16.87 8.90 -23.64
C GLU A 415 -17.48 8.14 -22.46
N LEU A 416 -18.66 8.59 -22.01
CA LEU A 416 -19.36 8.06 -20.86
C LEU A 416 -20.49 7.10 -21.30
N PRO A 417 -20.75 6.03 -20.55
CA PRO A 417 -21.77 5.05 -20.91
C PRO A 417 -23.18 5.63 -20.74
N GLU A 418 -24.15 4.99 -21.39
CA GLU A 418 -25.58 5.28 -21.23
C GLU A 418 -26.13 4.75 -19.91
N SER A 419 -25.59 5.26 -18.81
CA SER A 419 -25.98 4.95 -17.44
C SER A 419 -26.37 6.21 -16.68
N ARG A 420 -27.03 6.02 -15.55
CA ARG A 420 -27.31 7.12 -14.60
C ARG A 420 -26.04 7.61 -13.91
N PHE A 421 -25.13 6.69 -13.62
CA PHE A 421 -23.91 6.94 -12.87
C PHE A 421 -22.70 6.33 -13.60
N ALA A 422 -21.56 7.02 -13.57
CA ALA A 422 -20.32 6.50 -14.13
C ALA A 422 -19.12 6.90 -13.26
N ILE A 423 -18.10 6.06 -13.23
CA ILE A 423 -16.80 6.38 -12.64
C ILE A 423 -15.79 6.45 -13.78
N VAL A 424 -15.01 7.52 -13.82
CA VAL A 424 -13.81 7.64 -14.65
C VAL A 424 -12.61 7.54 -13.72
N HIS A 425 -11.87 6.45 -13.81
CA HIS A 425 -10.62 6.23 -13.10
C HIS A 425 -9.48 6.79 -13.95
N VAL A 426 -8.69 7.67 -13.36
CA VAL A 426 -7.57 8.37 -14.00
C VAL A 426 -6.30 8.05 -13.25
N ARG A 427 -5.24 7.65 -13.96
CA ARG A 427 -3.94 7.40 -13.37
C ARG A 427 -2.86 8.20 -14.07
N ILE A 428 -2.05 8.93 -13.30
CA ILE A 428 -0.81 9.54 -13.79
C ILE A 428 0.30 9.19 -12.78
N PRO A 429 1.32 8.41 -13.16
CA PRO A 429 2.30 7.85 -12.22
C PRO A 429 3.45 8.81 -11.92
N ALA A 430 3.76 9.74 -12.82
CA ALA A 430 4.88 10.67 -12.66
C ALA A 430 4.64 11.95 -13.46
N PRO A 431 5.34 13.06 -13.12
CA PRO A 431 5.29 14.28 -13.92
C PRO A 431 5.61 14.02 -15.40
N GLY A 432 4.76 14.53 -16.29
CA GLY A 432 4.92 14.40 -17.74
C GLY A 432 4.56 13.03 -18.33
N ALA A 433 4.14 12.06 -17.53
CA ALA A 433 3.61 10.79 -18.04
C ALA A 433 2.18 11.00 -18.59
N PRO A 434 1.80 10.27 -19.66
CA PRO A 434 0.42 10.29 -20.16
C PRO A 434 -0.54 9.71 -19.13
N ALA A 435 -1.78 10.20 -19.14
CA ALA A 435 -2.84 9.68 -18.29
C ALA A 435 -3.40 8.37 -18.85
N ALA A 436 -3.59 7.37 -18.00
CA ALA A 436 -4.50 6.27 -18.29
C ALA A 436 -5.91 6.63 -17.84
N LEU A 437 -6.88 6.40 -18.71
CA LEU A 437 -8.27 6.77 -18.54
C LEU A 437 -9.13 5.52 -18.70
N ASN A 438 -9.79 5.11 -17.63
CA ASN A 438 -10.60 3.91 -17.58
C ASN A 438 -12.01 4.25 -17.13
N VAL A 439 -13.01 3.80 -17.89
CA VAL A 439 -14.43 4.03 -17.57
C VAL A 439 -14.99 2.80 -16.89
N ILE A 440 -15.45 2.97 -15.66
CA ILE A 440 -16.15 1.95 -14.88
C ILE A 440 -17.63 2.30 -14.90
N PRO A 441 -18.46 1.55 -15.65
CA PRO A 441 -19.91 1.71 -15.60
C PRO A 441 -20.44 1.37 -14.21
N VAL A 442 -21.37 2.18 -13.68
CA VAL A 442 -21.98 1.94 -12.37
C VAL A 442 -23.50 2.01 -12.46
N GLY A 443 -24.18 1.11 -11.73
CA GLY A 443 -25.63 0.96 -11.73
C GLY A 443 -26.14 -0.04 -12.77
N THR A 444 -27.46 -0.24 -12.83
CA THR A 444 -28.10 -1.05 -13.87
C THR A 444 -27.87 -0.40 -15.23
N LEU A 445 -27.05 -1.04 -16.06
CA LEU A 445 -26.97 -0.74 -17.49
C LEU A 445 -28.37 -0.90 -18.09
N ARG A 446 -28.76 -0.02 -19.02
CA ARG A 446 -29.96 -0.28 -19.81
C ARG A 446 -29.82 -1.64 -20.49
N PRO A 447 -30.87 -2.48 -20.53
CA PRO A 447 -30.81 -3.87 -21.00
C PRO A 447 -30.34 -4.05 -22.46
N ASP A 448 -30.18 -2.95 -23.20
CA ASP A 448 -29.81 -2.83 -24.60
C ASP A 448 -28.30 -2.61 -24.86
N VAL A 449 -27.45 -2.55 -23.81
CA VAL A 449 -25.99 -2.44 -24.00
C VAL A 449 -25.32 -3.82 -23.83
N GLU A 450 -25.17 -4.53 -24.95
CA GLU A 450 -24.14 -5.57 -25.06
C GLU A 450 -22.77 -4.91 -24.95
N VAL A 451 -22.12 -5.07 -23.80
CA VAL A 451 -20.70 -4.71 -23.66
C VAL A 451 -19.89 -5.75 -24.45
N ALA A 452 -19.19 -5.30 -25.49
CA ALA A 452 -18.26 -6.11 -26.23
C ALA A 452 -17.23 -6.72 -25.26
N LYS A 453 -17.23 -8.05 -25.16
CA LYS A 453 -16.15 -8.79 -24.48
C LYS A 453 -14.85 -8.49 -25.23
N GLN A 454 -13.92 -7.77 -24.60
CA GLN A 454 -12.52 -7.71 -25.02
C GLN A 454 -11.65 -8.36 -23.96
#